data_AF-A0A0J9T2P7-F1
#
_entry.id   AF-A0A0J9T2P7-F1
#
_cell.length_a   1.000
_cell.length_b   1.000
_cell.length_c   1.000
_cell.angle_alpha   90.00
_cell.angle_beta   90.00
_cell.angle_gamma   90.00
#
_symmetry.space_group_name_H-M   'P 1'
#
loop_
_entity.id
_entity.type
_entity.pdbx_description
1 polymer ?
#
loop_
_entity_poly.entity_id
_entity_poly.type
_entity_poly.pdbx_seq_one_letter_code
_entity_poly.pdbx_strand_id
1 'polypeptide(L)'
;NSQLGYLRTKYYYGKLNNGMKFCDDYTFYDEATLELIKNPGLHVVSEQILKAMCYMYTEKRHKIFDSDMCKFFYYWLADILINNLNDNHFTSEVLINLYRILNEAGAGKICDPINSYIDKDNFENIKLIFDYSEDYESYKLDLAIP
;
A
#
# COMPACT_ATOMS: atom_id res chain seq x y z
N ASN A 1 21.47 -17.65 9.32
CA ASN A 1 20.14 -17.45 8.70
C ASN A 1 19.24 -16.45 9.43
N SER A 2 19.77 -15.30 9.86
CA SER A 2 18.97 -14.23 10.51
C SER A 2 18.64 -13.06 9.56
N GLN A 3 19.22 -12.98 8.35
CA GLN A 3 19.12 -11.81 7.49
C GLN A 3 17.90 -11.79 6.55
N LEU A 4 17.39 -12.94 6.09
CA LEU A 4 16.13 -13.04 5.33
C LEU A 4 14.87 -12.61 6.12
N GLY A 5 15.01 -12.40 7.45
CA GLY A 5 13.98 -11.77 8.28
C GLY A 5 13.82 -10.27 8.05
N TYR A 6 14.80 -9.63 7.37
CA TYR A 6 14.90 -8.18 7.19
C TYR A 6 14.68 -7.71 5.74
N LEU A 7 14.19 -8.58 4.85
CA LEU A 7 13.77 -8.15 3.51
C LEU A 7 12.81 -6.97 3.65
N ARG A 8 13.07 -5.89 2.91
CA ARG A 8 12.27 -4.68 2.98
C ARG A 8 10.86 -4.99 2.53
N THR A 9 10.68 -5.77 1.45
CA THR A 9 9.35 -6.23 1.01
C THR A 9 8.60 -6.95 2.12
N LYS A 10 9.24 -7.90 2.80
CA LYS A 10 8.65 -8.65 3.93
C LYS A 10 8.29 -7.73 5.09
N TYR A 11 9.15 -6.77 5.43
CA TYR A 11 8.91 -5.80 6.48
C TYR A 11 7.71 -4.90 6.14
N TYR A 12 7.76 -4.19 5.01
CA TYR A 12 6.73 -3.22 4.62
C TYR A 12 5.39 -3.88 4.28
N TYR A 13 5.37 -4.93 3.45
CA TYR A 13 4.13 -5.66 3.17
C TYR A 13 3.60 -6.35 4.42
N GLY A 14 4.46 -6.81 5.34
CA GLY A 14 4.03 -7.31 6.64
C GLY A 14 3.28 -6.26 7.46
N LYS A 15 3.76 -5.01 7.48
CA LYS A 15 3.06 -3.90 8.16
C LYS A 15 1.70 -3.60 7.52
N LEU A 16 1.63 -3.55 6.19
CA LEU A 16 0.39 -3.28 5.46
C LEU A 16 -0.64 -4.42 5.62
N ASN A 17 -0.19 -5.67 5.53
CA ASN A 17 -1.04 -6.85 5.71
C ASN A 17 -1.61 -6.95 7.13
N ASN A 18 -0.79 -6.62 8.14
CA ASN A 18 -1.26 -6.60 9.53
C ASN A 18 -2.17 -5.40 9.80
N GLY A 19 -1.85 -4.24 9.20
CA GLY A 19 -2.54 -2.98 9.41
C GLY A 19 -2.55 -2.53 10.88
N MET A 20 -3.47 -1.62 11.20
CA MET A 20 -3.85 -1.30 12.58
C MET A 20 -5.34 -1.62 12.79
N LYS A 21 -5.82 -1.42 14.04
CA LYS A 21 -7.26 -1.36 14.31
C LYS A 21 -7.93 -0.29 13.45
N PHE A 22 -9.24 -0.32 13.35
CA PHE A 22 -9.99 0.65 12.55
C PHE A 22 -9.77 2.09 13.04
N CYS A 23 -9.84 3.01 12.08
CA CYS A 23 -9.80 4.46 12.29
C CYS A 23 -11.22 5.04 12.12
N ASP A 24 -12.24 4.34 12.58
CA ASP A 24 -13.66 4.67 12.45
C ASP A 24 -14.05 6.00 13.09
N ASP A 25 -13.25 6.50 14.04
CA ASP A 25 -13.39 7.85 14.61
C ASP A 25 -12.95 8.99 13.65
N TYR A 26 -12.36 8.68 12.48
CA TYR A 26 -11.81 9.67 11.55
C TYR A 26 -12.57 9.70 10.22
N THR A 27 -12.90 10.91 9.75
CA THR A 27 -13.71 11.13 8.54
C THR A 27 -13.14 10.46 7.28
N PHE A 28 -11.81 10.40 7.13
CA PHE A 28 -11.18 9.75 5.98
C PHE A 28 -11.50 8.25 5.91
N TYR A 29 -11.78 7.61 7.04
CA TYR A 29 -12.11 6.19 7.11
C TYR A 29 -13.48 5.91 6.49
N ASP A 30 -14.47 6.77 6.78
CA ASP A 30 -15.79 6.70 6.15
C ASP A 30 -15.70 7.01 4.66
N GLU A 31 -14.92 8.02 4.26
CA GLU A 31 -14.69 8.35 2.84
C GLU A 31 -14.04 7.19 2.08
N ALA A 32 -13.02 6.57 2.65
CA ALA A 32 -12.37 5.39 2.07
C ALA A 32 -13.34 4.20 2.00
N THR A 33 -14.17 4.00 3.02
CA THR A 33 -15.20 2.96 3.03
C THR A 33 -16.19 3.19 1.88
N LEU A 34 -16.67 4.42 1.71
CA LEU A 34 -17.58 4.79 0.63
C LEU A 34 -16.95 4.59 -0.76
N GLU A 35 -15.65 4.87 -0.92
CA GLU A 35 -14.93 4.63 -2.17
C GLU A 35 -14.87 3.13 -2.51
N LEU A 36 -14.52 2.30 -1.52
CA LEU A 36 -14.36 0.86 -1.70
C LEU A 36 -15.68 0.15 -2.01
N ILE A 37 -16.77 0.51 -1.32
CA ILE A 37 -18.07 -0.18 -1.51
C ILE A 37 -18.73 0.10 -2.87
N LYS A 38 -18.29 1.12 -3.62
CA LYS A 38 -18.76 1.39 -4.99
C LYS A 38 -18.53 0.21 -5.93
N ASN A 39 -17.51 -0.61 -5.64
CA ASN A 39 -17.13 -1.76 -6.45
C ASN A 39 -17.32 -3.06 -5.66
N PRO A 40 -18.27 -3.94 -6.06
CA PRO A 40 -18.52 -5.20 -5.36
C PRO A 40 -17.29 -6.11 -5.21
N GLY A 41 -16.38 -6.08 -6.18
CA GLY A 41 -15.12 -6.84 -6.12
C GLY A 41 -14.22 -6.43 -4.94
N LEU A 42 -14.34 -5.18 -4.45
CA LEU A 42 -13.53 -4.69 -3.33
C LEU A 42 -14.13 -5.03 -1.97
N HIS A 43 -15.38 -5.48 -1.89
CA HIS A 43 -16.06 -5.73 -0.61
C HIS A 43 -15.28 -6.73 0.26
N VAL A 44 -14.69 -7.76 -0.36
CA VAL A 44 -13.94 -8.82 0.33
C VAL A 44 -12.56 -8.38 0.83
N VAL A 45 -11.98 -7.34 0.23
CA VAL A 45 -10.65 -6.78 0.59
C VAL A 45 -10.74 -5.42 1.30
N SER A 46 -11.94 -4.86 1.45
CA SER A 46 -12.14 -3.51 2.00
C SER A 46 -11.57 -3.38 3.40
N GLU A 47 -11.80 -4.38 4.27
CA GLU A 47 -11.29 -4.37 5.63
C GLU A 47 -9.75 -4.30 5.68
N GLN A 48 -9.08 -5.07 4.82
CA GLN A 48 -7.62 -5.11 4.73
C GLN A 48 -7.06 -3.75 4.30
N ILE A 49 -7.66 -3.13 3.28
CA ILE A 49 -7.24 -1.82 2.77
C ILE A 49 -7.44 -0.74 3.85
N LEU A 50 -8.60 -0.73 4.51
CA LEU A 50 -8.92 0.25 5.55
C LEU A 50 -7.97 0.16 6.76
N LYS A 51 -7.62 -1.07 7.19
CA LYS A 51 -6.64 -1.29 8.26
C LYS A 51 -5.23 -0.82 7.87
N ALA A 52 -4.82 -1.03 6.62
CA ALA A 52 -3.54 -0.54 6.11
C ALA A 52 -3.49 1.00 6.04
N MET A 53 -4.56 1.63 5.55
CA MET A 53 -4.67 3.10 5.53
C MET A 53 -4.63 3.68 6.95
N CYS A 54 -5.31 3.06 7.91
CA CYS A 54 -5.27 3.47 9.32
C CYS A 54 -3.87 3.34 9.93
N TYR A 55 -3.12 2.28 9.59
CA TYR A 55 -1.71 2.15 9.96
C TYR A 55 -0.89 3.35 9.45
N MET A 56 -1.00 3.68 8.16
CA MET A 56 -0.23 4.79 7.56
C MET A 56 -0.57 6.13 8.21
N TYR A 57 -1.86 6.40 8.42
CA TYR A 57 -2.34 7.60 9.10
C TYR A 57 -1.78 7.71 10.53
N THR A 58 -1.83 6.62 11.28
CA THR A 58 -1.43 6.59 12.69
C THR A 58 0.07 6.80 12.84
N GLU A 59 0.88 6.11 12.03
CA GLU A 59 2.33 6.29 11.98
C GLU A 59 2.72 7.74 11.62
N LYS A 60 2.01 8.35 10.66
CA LYS A 60 2.24 9.76 10.29
C LYS A 60 1.93 10.68 11.46
N ARG A 61 0.76 10.51 12.07
CA ARG A 61 0.31 11.33 13.20
C ARG A 61 1.28 11.26 14.39
N HIS A 62 1.86 10.08 14.63
CA HIS A 62 2.86 9.88 15.67
C HIS A 62 4.29 10.28 15.27
N LYS A 63 4.49 10.80 14.05
CA LYS A 63 5.79 11.26 13.53
C LYS A 63 6.88 10.17 13.50
N ILE A 64 6.45 8.91 13.34
CA ILE A 64 7.34 7.74 13.21
C ILE A 64 7.25 7.09 11.82
N PHE A 65 6.46 7.69 10.93
CA PHE A 65 6.25 7.21 9.57
C PHE A 65 7.54 7.20 8.74
N ASP A 66 7.84 6.04 8.18
CA ASP A 66 8.86 5.88 7.16
C ASP A 66 8.29 6.24 5.78
N SER A 67 8.89 7.24 5.11
CA SER A 67 8.43 7.69 3.80
C SER A 67 8.55 6.64 2.70
N ASP A 68 9.45 5.65 2.84
CA ASP A 68 9.55 4.57 1.87
C ASP A 68 8.28 3.71 1.83
N MET A 69 7.51 3.66 2.94
CA MET A 69 6.22 2.96 3.02
C MET A 69 5.27 3.38 1.88
N CYS A 70 5.35 4.62 1.38
CA CYS A 70 4.50 5.08 0.28
C CYS A 70 4.71 4.31 -1.04
N LYS A 71 5.94 3.87 -1.33
CA LYS A 71 6.23 3.07 -2.53
C LYS A 71 5.70 1.65 -2.37
N PHE A 72 5.90 1.05 -1.20
CA PHE A 72 5.35 -0.28 -0.89
C PHE A 72 3.82 -0.25 -0.87
N PHE A 73 3.21 0.80 -0.32
CA PHE A 73 1.76 0.96 -0.34
C PHE A 73 1.21 1.06 -1.76
N TYR A 74 1.94 1.69 -2.68
CA TYR A 74 1.53 1.78 -4.09
C TYR A 74 1.43 0.40 -4.71
N TYR A 75 2.51 -0.38 -4.66
CA TYR A 75 2.54 -1.70 -5.27
C TYR A 75 1.62 -2.69 -4.56
N TRP A 76 1.51 -2.61 -3.23
CA TRP A 76 0.61 -3.45 -2.45
C TRP A 76 -0.87 -3.17 -2.74
N LEU A 77 -1.26 -1.89 -2.74
CA LEU A 77 -2.65 -1.50 -2.98
C LEU A 77 -3.04 -1.76 -4.44
N ALA A 78 -2.16 -1.41 -5.39
CA ALA A 78 -2.40 -1.68 -6.81
C ALA A 78 -2.58 -3.18 -7.08
N ASP A 79 -1.74 -4.05 -6.49
CA ASP A 79 -1.87 -5.51 -6.62
C ASP A 79 -3.23 -6.02 -6.11
N ILE A 80 -3.67 -5.55 -4.94
CA ILE A 80 -5.00 -5.89 -4.41
C ILE A 80 -6.10 -5.42 -5.36
N LEU A 81 -6.05 -4.17 -5.83
CA LEU A 81 -7.08 -3.60 -6.69
C LEU A 81 -7.15 -4.32 -8.04
N ILE A 82 -6.00 -4.62 -8.66
CA ILE A 82 -5.90 -5.33 -9.94
C ILE A 82 -6.53 -6.73 -9.86
N ASN A 83 -6.29 -7.44 -8.75
CA ASN A 83 -6.82 -8.79 -8.55
C ASN A 83 -8.32 -8.83 -8.21
N ASN A 84 -8.93 -7.70 -7.87
CA ASN A 84 -10.33 -7.61 -7.48
C ASN A 84 -11.19 -6.74 -8.43
N LEU A 85 -10.57 -6.04 -9.39
CA LEU A 85 -11.23 -5.19 -10.37
C LEU A 85 -10.88 -5.66 -11.79
N ASN A 86 -11.86 -5.72 -12.68
CA ASN A 86 -11.64 -6.19 -14.06
C ASN A 86 -11.13 -5.10 -15.01
N ASP A 87 -11.27 -3.82 -14.66
CA ASP A 87 -11.02 -2.69 -15.56
C ASP A 87 -9.85 -1.81 -15.06
N ASN A 88 -8.93 -1.44 -15.96
CA ASN A 88 -7.69 -0.74 -15.61
C ASN A 88 -7.91 0.74 -15.28
N HIS A 89 -8.87 1.39 -15.94
CA HIS A 89 -9.20 2.78 -15.68
C HIS A 89 -9.81 2.90 -14.28
N PHE A 90 -10.80 2.07 -13.97
CA PHE A 90 -11.40 2.02 -12.63
C PHE A 90 -10.38 1.64 -11.55
N THR A 91 -9.45 0.72 -11.85
CA THR A 91 -8.37 0.38 -10.93
C THR A 91 -7.49 1.58 -10.59
N SER A 92 -7.09 2.35 -11.61
CA SER A 92 -6.27 3.54 -11.44
C SER A 92 -7.02 4.65 -10.68
N GLU A 93 -8.30 4.85 -11.01
CA GLU A 93 -9.15 5.84 -10.34
C GLU A 93 -9.30 5.55 -8.83
N VAL A 94 -9.60 4.31 -8.46
CA VAL A 94 -9.72 3.90 -7.05
C VAL A 94 -8.39 4.10 -6.32
N LEU A 95 -7.26 3.72 -6.93
CA LEU A 95 -5.94 3.95 -6.32
C LEU A 95 -5.68 5.43 -6.04
N ILE A 96 -5.93 6.30 -7.04
CA ILE A 96 -5.73 7.75 -6.93
C ILE A 96 -6.64 8.32 -5.84
N ASN A 97 -7.91 7.90 -5.80
CA ASN A 97 -8.87 8.36 -4.80
C ASN A 97 -8.47 7.96 -3.38
N LEU A 98 -8.01 6.73 -3.16
CA LEU A 98 -7.57 6.27 -1.85
C LEU A 98 -6.31 7.01 -1.37
N TYR A 99 -5.37 7.33 -2.27
CA TYR A 99 -4.21 8.17 -1.94
C TYR A 99 -4.62 9.61 -1.58
N ARG A 100 -5.58 10.19 -2.32
CA ARG A 100 -6.12 11.51 -2.02
C ARG A 100 -6.77 11.52 -0.63
N ILE A 101 -7.67 10.58 -0.37
CA ILE A 101 -8.37 10.44 0.93
C ILE A 101 -7.36 10.28 2.07
N LEU A 102 -6.34 9.44 1.90
CA LEU A 102 -5.29 9.25 2.90
C LEU A 102 -4.54 10.55 3.21
N ASN A 103 -4.19 11.33 2.18
CA ASN A 103 -3.49 12.61 2.34
C ASN A 103 -4.34 13.72 2.96
N GLU A 104 -5.66 13.65 2.79
CA GLU A 104 -6.63 14.60 3.33
C GLU A 104 -7.08 14.25 4.76
N ALA A 105 -6.58 13.15 5.33
CA ALA A 105 -6.92 12.66 6.67
C ALA A 105 -6.51 13.60 7.85
N GLY A 106 -5.89 14.76 7.59
CA GLY A 106 -5.56 15.74 8.61
C GLY A 106 -4.25 15.50 9.36
N ALA A 107 -3.41 14.54 8.93
CA ALA A 107 -2.04 14.34 9.43
C ALA A 107 -0.96 15.08 8.61
N GLY A 108 -1.37 15.96 7.70
CA GLY A 108 -0.54 16.51 6.64
C GLY A 108 -0.29 15.50 5.51
N LYS A 109 0.49 15.89 4.49
CA LYS A 109 0.80 15.01 3.35
C LYS A 109 1.49 13.72 3.84
N ILE A 110 0.82 12.58 3.68
CA ILE A 110 1.32 11.26 4.05
C ILE A 110 2.22 10.73 2.95
N CYS A 111 1.68 10.64 1.73
CA CYS A 111 2.37 10.22 0.52
C CYS A 111 2.25 11.27 -0.57
N ASP A 112 3.16 11.24 -1.54
CA ASP A 112 2.99 12.10 -2.72
C ASP A 112 1.76 11.67 -3.53
N PRO A 113 0.98 12.63 -4.07
CA PRO A 113 -0.12 12.31 -4.97
C PRO A 113 0.38 11.54 -6.20
N ILE A 114 -0.44 10.61 -6.67
CA ILE A 114 -0.14 9.80 -7.85
C ILE A 114 -1.07 10.24 -8.98
N ASN A 115 -0.52 10.37 -10.19
CA ASN A 115 -1.27 10.67 -11.42
C ASN A 115 -1.00 9.62 -12.51
N SER A 116 -0.49 8.44 -12.16
CA SER A 116 -0.12 7.39 -13.11
C SER A 116 -1.24 6.39 -13.33
N TYR A 117 -1.45 6.02 -14.60
CA TYR A 117 -2.27 4.90 -14.99
C TYR A 117 -1.58 3.56 -14.67
N ILE A 118 -2.33 2.60 -14.15
CA ILE A 118 -1.89 1.22 -13.97
C ILE A 118 -2.07 0.48 -15.29
N ASP A 119 -0.95 0.11 -15.90
CA ASP A 119 -0.92 -0.86 -16.98
C ASP A 119 -0.88 -2.28 -16.41
N LYS A 120 -2.02 -2.96 -16.36
CA LYS A 120 -2.13 -4.32 -15.81
C LYS A 120 -1.24 -5.33 -16.51
N ASP A 121 -1.05 -5.20 -17.82
CA ASP A 121 -0.30 -6.18 -18.61
C ASP A 121 1.18 -6.21 -18.20
N ASN A 122 1.69 -5.07 -17.72
CA ASN A 122 3.08 -4.92 -17.28
C ASN A 122 3.23 -4.83 -15.76
N PHE A 123 2.13 -4.65 -15.02
CA PHE A 123 2.18 -4.36 -13.58
C PHE A 123 2.92 -5.45 -12.79
N GLU A 124 2.63 -6.72 -13.04
CA GLU A 124 3.25 -7.84 -12.32
C GLU A 124 4.77 -7.83 -12.51
N ASN A 125 5.24 -7.62 -13.75
CA ASN A 125 6.67 -7.52 -14.06
C ASN A 125 7.32 -6.29 -13.40
N ILE A 126 6.66 -5.14 -13.42
CA ILE A 126 7.17 -3.91 -12.80
C ILE A 126 7.25 -4.07 -11.28
N LYS A 127 6.20 -4.63 -10.66
CA LYS A 127 6.18 -4.93 -9.22
C LYS A 127 7.28 -5.92 -8.86
N LEU A 128 7.48 -6.96 -9.66
CA LEU A 128 8.55 -7.93 -9.44
C LEU A 128 9.93 -7.26 -9.45
N ILE A 129 10.20 -6.40 -10.44
CA ILE A 129 11.46 -5.64 -10.54
C ILE A 129 11.62 -4.72 -9.32
N PHE A 130 10.55 -4.02 -8.92
CA PHE A 130 10.55 -3.20 -7.71
C PHE A 130 10.89 -4.03 -6.46
N ASP A 131 10.17 -5.13 -6.22
CA ASP A 131 10.34 -6.01 -5.07
C ASP A 131 11.79 -6.55 -4.99
N TYR A 132 12.33 -7.02 -6.11
CA TYR A 132 13.73 -7.45 -6.19
C TYR A 132 14.72 -6.32 -5.92
N SER A 133 14.46 -5.12 -6.44
CA SER A 133 15.36 -3.98 -6.27
C SER A 133 15.41 -3.48 -4.83
N GLU A 134 14.27 -3.48 -4.12
CA GLU A 134 14.20 -3.05 -2.73
C GLU A 134 14.86 -4.06 -1.78
N ASP A 135 14.87 -5.34 -2.15
CA ASP A 135 15.49 -6.42 -1.37
C ASP A 135 16.95 -6.71 -1.77
N TYR A 136 17.45 -6.11 -2.86
CA TYR A 136 18.77 -6.41 -3.42
C TYR A 136 19.91 -6.32 -2.39
N GLU A 137 19.94 -5.26 -1.57
CA GLU A 137 20.98 -5.12 -0.55
C GLU A 137 20.89 -6.21 0.53
N SER A 138 19.68 -6.68 0.86
CA SER A 138 19.50 -7.79 1.80
C SER A 138 20.01 -9.11 1.20
N TYR A 139 19.73 -9.36 -0.09
CA TYR A 139 20.25 -10.54 -0.79
C TYR A 139 21.78 -10.52 -0.91
N LYS A 140 22.36 -9.35 -1.22
CA LYS A 140 23.80 -9.18 -1.32
C LYS A 140 24.52 -9.47 -0.01
N LEU A 141 23.94 -9.04 1.11
CA LEU A 141 24.50 -9.33 2.44
C LEU A 141 24.41 -10.82 2.77
N ASP A 142 23.28 -11.48 2.49
CA ASP A 142 23.11 -12.93 2.75
C ASP A 142 24.10 -13.77 1.93
N LEU A 143 24.30 -13.43 0.65
CA LEU A 143 25.27 -14.10 -0.24
C LEU A 143 26.74 -13.83 0.14
N ALA A 144 27.01 -12.80 0.93
CA ALA A 144 28.36 -12.47 1.40
C ALA A 144 28.73 -13.19 2.71
N ILE A 145 27.79 -13.91 3.34
CA ILE A 145 28.04 -14.73 4.52
C ILE A 145 28.35 -16.17 4.06
N PRO A 146 29.57 -16.69 4.31
CA PRO A 146 29.96 -18.04 3.91
C PRO A 146 29.26 -19.15 4.70
#